data_AF-A0A1Z5RCS0-F1
#
_entry.id   AF-A0A1Z5RCS0-F1
#
_cell.length_a   1.000
_cell.length_b   1.000
_cell.length_c   1.000
_cell.angle_alpha   90.00
_cell.angle_beta   90.00
_cell.angle_gamma   90.00
#
_symmetry.space_group_name_H-M   'P 1'
#
loop_
_entity.id
_entity.type
_entity.pdbx_description
1 polymer ?
#
loop_
_entity_poly.entity_id
_entity_poly.type
_entity_poly.pdbx_seq_one_letter_code
_entity_poly.pdbx_strand_id
1 'polypeptide(L)'
;MQLALGTANWLLGKVLNKLSSKLVEAWVASSELNSNMEAIKRKLWYTHGMLHEAQKRDVRDNQGLLVLLHQLSNTADQAEDMLDELDYFLIQDEQYNTQEAAAEVHGVIVGPALHARHVTRHFIGKWFSCCSCSHEPEHTHGDDPSGDDDVDIIKSPPRPVFNRVNMSNRIKMLVEHMQDLCDPVLALLTLNISSLAHDSTVALR
;
A
#
# COMPACT_ATOMS: atom_id res chain seq x y z
N MET A 1 -11.24 21.50 -11.19
CA MET A 1 -11.02 20.13 -11.70
C MET A 1 -9.61 19.56 -11.46
N GLN A 2 -8.54 20.27 -11.85
CA GLN A 2 -7.17 19.71 -11.98
C GLN A 2 -6.59 19.07 -10.70
N LEU A 3 -6.82 19.68 -9.52
CA LEU A 3 -6.37 19.11 -8.24
C LEU A 3 -6.97 17.73 -7.99
N ALA A 4 -8.29 17.57 -8.19
CA ALA A 4 -8.97 16.28 -7.96
C ALA A 4 -8.49 15.19 -8.92
N LEU A 5 -8.21 15.54 -10.19
CA LEU A 5 -7.59 14.62 -11.14
C LEU A 5 -6.20 14.18 -10.65
N GLY A 6 -5.38 15.13 -10.20
CA GLY A 6 -4.04 14.87 -9.69
C GLY A 6 -4.06 13.99 -8.43
N THR A 7 -4.94 14.29 -7.48
CA THR A 7 -5.10 13.50 -6.25
C THR A 7 -5.55 12.08 -6.55
N ALA A 8 -6.59 11.90 -7.38
CA ALA A 8 -7.08 10.58 -7.76
C ALA A 8 -6.01 9.77 -8.51
N ASN A 9 -5.28 10.40 -9.44
CA ASN A 9 -4.19 9.77 -10.16
C ASN A 9 -3.08 9.30 -9.20
N TRP A 10 -2.64 10.18 -8.30
CA TRP A 10 -1.58 9.87 -7.34
C TRP A 10 -1.96 8.73 -6.38
N LEU A 11 -3.14 8.79 -5.75
CA LEU A 11 -3.60 7.76 -4.81
C LEU A 11 -3.81 6.41 -5.50
N LEU A 12 -4.43 6.40 -6.68
CA LEU A 12 -4.61 5.17 -7.44
C LEU A 12 -3.27 4.55 -7.81
N GLY A 13 -2.26 5.37 -8.15
CA GLY A 13 -0.89 4.92 -8.39
C GLY A 13 -0.24 4.29 -7.17
N LYS A 14 -0.42 4.87 -5.96
CA LYS A 14 0.10 4.29 -4.70
C LYS A 14 -0.51 2.92 -4.43
N VAL A 15 -1.84 2.80 -4.53
CA VAL A 15 -2.55 1.53 -4.31
C VAL A 15 -2.08 0.47 -5.30
N LEU A 16 -1.98 0.82 -6.60
CA LEU A 16 -1.48 -0.07 -7.63
C LEU A 16 -0.04 -0.53 -7.36
N ASN A 17 0.83 0.36 -6.88
CA ASN A 17 2.20 0.01 -6.50
C ASN A 17 2.23 -0.98 -5.33
N LYS A 18 1.43 -0.76 -4.27
CA LYS A 18 1.34 -1.68 -3.13
C LYS A 18 0.77 -3.04 -3.51
N LEU A 19 -0.31 -3.07 -4.29
CA LEU A 19 -0.92 -4.29 -4.83
C LEU A 19 -0.01 -5.06 -5.80
N SER A 20 1.04 -4.41 -6.33
CA SER A 20 2.04 -5.02 -7.21
C SER A 20 3.37 -5.29 -6.48
N SER A 21 3.42 -5.05 -5.17
CA SER A 21 4.60 -5.42 -4.38
C SER A 21 4.66 -6.95 -4.24
N LYS A 22 5.88 -7.50 -4.22
CA LYS A 22 6.10 -8.95 -4.19
C LYS A 22 5.42 -9.63 -2.99
N LEU A 23 5.47 -8.99 -1.82
CA LEU A 23 4.89 -9.54 -0.59
C LEU A 23 3.36 -9.56 -0.67
N VAL A 24 2.75 -8.43 -1.08
CA VAL A 24 1.29 -8.35 -1.23
C VAL A 24 0.81 -9.29 -2.35
N GLU A 25 1.49 -9.39 -3.49
CA GLU A 25 1.10 -10.33 -4.56
C GLU A 25 1.09 -11.78 -4.07
N ALA A 26 2.11 -12.21 -3.32
CA ALA A 26 2.14 -13.54 -2.72
C ALA A 26 1.01 -13.76 -1.70
N TRP A 27 0.70 -12.73 -0.92
CA TRP A 27 -0.40 -12.78 0.04
C TRP A 27 -1.76 -12.85 -0.66
N VAL A 28 -2.00 -12.03 -1.68
CA VAL A 28 -3.22 -12.06 -2.51
C VAL A 28 -3.38 -13.44 -3.13
N ALA A 29 -2.33 -14.00 -3.72
CA ALA A 29 -2.36 -15.32 -4.37
C ALA A 29 -2.72 -16.47 -3.41
N SER A 30 -2.38 -16.33 -2.12
CA SER A 30 -2.72 -17.30 -1.07
C SER A 30 -4.02 -16.97 -0.33
N SER A 31 -4.72 -15.89 -0.69
CA SER A 31 -5.96 -15.45 -0.04
C SER A 31 -7.17 -15.70 -0.95
N GLU A 32 -8.38 -15.59 -0.38
CA GLU A 32 -9.63 -15.64 -1.15
C GLU A 32 -9.79 -14.45 -2.12
N LEU A 33 -8.91 -13.45 -2.02
CA LEU A 33 -8.87 -12.26 -2.88
C LEU A 33 -8.35 -12.55 -4.29
N ASN A 34 -7.70 -13.70 -4.51
CA ASN A 34 -7.07 -14.05 -5.78
C ASN A 34 -8.07 -14.01 -6.96
N SER A 35 -9.29 -14.50 -6.75
CA SER A 35 -10.34 -14.42 -7.77
C SER A 35 -10.68 -12.95 -8.04
N ASN A 36 -10.50 -12.51 -9.29
CA ASN A 36 -10.76 -11.16 -9.81
C ASN A 36 -9.71 -10.07 -9.57
N MET A 37 -8.72 -10.23 -8.68
CA MET A 37 -7.75 -9.16 -8.41
C MET A 37 -7.00 -8.69 -9.66
N GLU A 38 -6.54 -9.61 -10.51
CA GLU A 38 -5.82 -9.24 -11.75
C GLU A 38 -6.70 -8.48 -12.75
N ALA A 39 -8.00 -8.79 -12.80
CA ALA A 39 -8.94 -8.03 -13.62
C ALA A 39 -9.18 -6.62 -13.04
N ILE A 40 -9.28 -6.52 -11.71
CA ILE A 40 -9.39 -5.24 -11.00
C ILE A 40 -8.14 -4.38 -11.25
N LYS A 41 -6.93 -4.91 -11.01
CA LYS A 41 -5.66 -4.21 -11.27
C LYS A 41 -5.59 -3.67 -12.69
N ARG A 42 -5.97 -4.46 -13.70
CA ARG A 42 -6.00 -3.98 -15.10
C ARG A 42 -6.92 -2.77 -15.29
N LYS A 43 -8.13 -2.80 -14.71
CA LYS A 43 -9.08 -1.69 -14.80
C LYS A 43 -8.59 -0.44 -14.07
N LEU A 44 -7.99 -0.62 -12.89
CA LEU A 44 -7.37 0.45 -12.12
C LEU A 44 -6.20 1.07 -12.88
N TRP A 45 -5.30 0.26 -13.47
CA TRP A 45 -4.21 0.76 -14.33
C TRP A 45 -4.72 1.55 -15.54
N TYR A 46 -5.77 1.06 -16.20
CA TYR A 46 -6.39 1.78 -17.32
C TYR A 46 -6.94 3.14 -16.88
N THR A 47 -7.63 3.17 -15.74
CA THR A 47 -8.16 4.41 -15.15
C THR A 47 -7.06 5.37 -14.74
N HIS A 48 -5.98 4.88 -14.12
CA HIS A 48 -4.79 5.66 -13.79
C HIS A 48 -4.16 6.28 -15.05
N GLY A 49 -4.01 5.52 -16.14
CA GLY A 49 -3.53 6.04 -17.42
C GLY A 49 -4.42 7.15 -17.98
N MET A 50 -5.75 6.96 -17.92
CA MET A 50 -6.70 7.96 -18.39
C MET A 50 -6.69 9.24 -17.55
N LEU A 51 -6.55 9.13 -16.22
CA LEU A 51 -6.41 10.27 -15.32
C LEU A 51 -5.12 11.05 -15.59
N HIS A 52 -4.00 10.35 -15.83
CA HIS A 52 -2.73 10.96 -16.19
C HIS A 52 -2.82 11.76 -17.50
N GLU A 53 -3.49 11.22 -18.52
CA GLU A 53 -3.71 11.92 -19.78
C GLU A 53 -4.68 13.10 -19.65
N ALA A 54 -5.73 12.95 -18.85
CA ALA A 54 -6.68 14.00 -18.53
C ALA A 54 -5.99 15.18 -17.82
N GLN A 55 -5.11 14.91 -16.86
CA GLN A 55 -4.39 15.96 -16.11
C GLN A 55 -3.53 16.86 -17.02
N LYS A 56 -3.02 16.32 -18.13
CA LYS A 56 -2.26 17.09 -19.14
C LYS A 56 -3.15 17.95 -20.04
N ARG A 57 -4.45 17.67 -20.14
CA ARG A 57 -5.36 18.19 -21.17
C ARG A 57 -6.32 19.29 -20.70
N ASP A 58 -6.12 19.87 -19.52
CA ASP A 58 -6.99 20.91 -18.95
C ASP A 58 -8.50 20.59 -19.10
N VAL A 59 -8.91 19.47 -18.51
CA VAL A 59 -10.29 18.98 -18.56
C VAL A 59 -11.24 20.01 -17.96
N ARG A 60 -12.31 20.31 -18.71
CA ARG A 60 -13.39 21.21 -18.32
C ARG A 60 -13.96 20.87 -16.95
N ASP A 61 -14.40 21.90 -16.23
CA ASP A 61 -15.09 21.71 -14.97
C ASP A 61 -16.42 20.98 -15.18
N ASN A 62 -16.48 19.76 -14.66
CA ASN A 62 -17.64 18.89 -14.67
C ASN A 62 -17.91 18.44 -13.22
N GLN A 63 -19.00 18.92 -12.63
CA GLN A 63 -19.30 18.66 -11.21
C GLN A 63 -19.55 17.18 -10.92
N GLY A 64 -20.18 16.44 -11.83
CA GLY A 64 -20.40 15.00 -11.67
C GLY A 64 -19.08 14.22 -11.64
N LEU A 65 -18.16 14.54 -12.55
CA LEU A 65 -16.82 13.98 -12.57
C LEU A 65 -16.04 14.34 -11.28
N LEU A 66 -16.14 15.59 -10.83
CA LEU A 66 -15.48 16.04 -9.60
C LEU A 66 -15.89 15.19 -8.38
N VAL A 67 -17.20 14.91 -8.23
CA VAL A 67 -17.72 14.07 -7.15
C VAL A 67 -17.15 12.65 -7.24
N LEU A 68 -17.14 12.04 -8.43
CA LEU A 68 -16.62 10.70 -8.63
C LEU A 68 -15.10 10.62 -8.37
N LEU A 69 -14.34 11.64 -8.75
CA LEU A 69 -12.91 11.73 -8.46
C LEU A 69 -12.63 11.80 -6.96
N HIS A 70 -13.43 12.55 -6.20
CA HIS A 70 -13.32 12.57 -4.74
C HIS A 70 -13.68 11.21 -4.12
N GLN A 71 -14.73 10.54 -4.59
CA GLN A 71 -15.09 9.19 -4.12
C GLN A 71 -14.00 8.17 -4.42
N LEU A 72 -13.41 8.22 -5.62
CA LEU A 72 -12.30 7.36 -6.02
C LEU A 72 -11.07 7.64 -5.15
N SER A 73 -10.76 8.92 -4.93
CA SER A 73 -9.65 9.34 -4.06
C SER A 73 -9.83 8.83 -2.63
N ASN A 74 -10.98 9.07 -2.01
CA ASN A 74 -11.23 8.64 -0.64
C ASN A 74 -11.20 7.12 -0.47
N THR A 75 -11.68 6.37 -1.48
CA THR A 75 -11.62 4.90 -1.43
C THR A 75 -10.19 4.41 -1.64
N ALA A 76 -9.42 5.04 -2.53
CA ALA A 76 -8.02 4.72 -2.76
C ALA A 76 -7.13 5.04 -1.55
N ASP A 77 -7.39 6.14 -0.85
CA ASP A 77 -6.72 6.53 0.39
C ASP A 77 -6.92 5.45 1.47
N GLN A 78 -8.16 5.05 1.72
CA GLN A 78 -8.47 3.95 2.64
C GLN A 78 -7.84 2.62 2.21
N ALA A 79 -7.82 2.32 0.91
CA ALA A 79 -7.16 1.13 0.39
C ALA A 79 -5.65 1.18 0.62
N GLU A 80 -5.04 2.35 0.46
CA GLU A 80 -3.63 2.57 0.70
C GLU A 80 -3.27 2.33 2.16
N ASP A 81 -4.05 2.89 3.08
CA ASP A 81 -3.90 2.68 4.53
C ASP A 81 -3.98 1.20 4.91
N MET A 82 -4.96 0.48 4.34
CA MET A 82 -5.10 -0.96 4.59
C MET A 82 -3.92 -1.77 4.05
N LEU A 83 -3.41 -1.38 2.88
CA LEU A 83 -2.27 -2.04 2.27
C LEU A 83 -0.96 -1.69 3.00
N ASP A 84 -0.84 -0.49 3.58
CA ASP A 84 0.26 -0.13 4.47
C ASP A 84 0.25 -0.95 5.76
N GLU A 85 -0.93 -1.15 6.35
CA GLU A 85 -1.08 -2.03 7.51
C GLU A 85 -0.68 -3.47 7.15
N LEU A 86 -1.16 -4.00 6.02
CA LEU A 86 -0.76 -5.32 5.54
C LEU A 86 0.75 -5.42 5.32
N ASP A 87 1.35 -4.44 4.64
CA ASP A 87 2.79 -4.44 4.32
C ASP A 87 3.63 -4.40 5.60
N TYR A 88 3.21 -3.64 6.62
CA TYR A 88 3.83 -3.65 7.94
C TYR A 88 3.92 -5.08 8.53
N PHE A 89 2.81 -5.82 8.54
CA PHE A 89 2.79 -7.19 9.08
C PHE A 89 3.56 -8.19 8.21
N LEU A 90 3.54 -8.04 6.88
CA LEU A 90 4.33 -8.88 5.98
C LEU A 90 5.83 -8.66 6.14
N ILE A 91 6.26 -7.41 6.31
CA ILE A 91 7.65 -7.06 6.62
C ILE A 91 8.05 -7.61 8.00
N GLN A 92 7.14 -7.54 8.98
CA GLN A 92 7.37 -8.11 10.30
C GLN A 92 7.57 -9.63 10.23
N ASP A 93 6.73 -10.34 9.46
CA ASP A 93 6.87 -11.77 9.20
C ASP A 93 8.24 -12.11 8.59
N GLU A 94 8.70 -11.34 7.61
CA GLU A 94 10.02 -11.53 6.99
C GLU A 94 11.18 -11.28 7.98
N GLN A 95 11.08 -10.25 8.82
CA GLN A 95 12.14 -9.87 9.76
C GLN A 95 12.26 -10.82 10.95
N TYR A 96 11.14 -11.27 11.51
CA TYR A 96 11.11 -12.10 12.71
C TYR A 96 10.86 -13.58 12.41
N ASN A 97 10.78 -13.95 11.12
CA ASN A 97 10.45 -15.29 10.66
C ASN A 97 9.16 -15.82 11.32
N THR A 98 8.17 -14.94 11.43
CA THR A 98 6.81 -15.27 11.88
C THR A 98 5.92 -15.58 10.66
N GLN A 99 4.73 -16.14 10.92
CA GLN A 99 3.75 -16.44 9.87
C GLN A 99 2.38 -15.85 10.25
N GLU A 100 2.38 -14.72 10.94
CA GLU A 100 1.17 -14.09 11.47
C GLU A 100 0.27 -13.54 10.36
N ALA A 101 0.86 -13.04 9.27
CA ALA A 101 0.15 -12.51 8.10
C ALA A 101 0.26 -13.40 6.86
N ALA A 102 1.39 -14.07 6.66
CA ALA A 102 1.68 -14.85 5.45
C ALA A 102 0.99 -16.23 5.38
N ALA A 103 0.43 -16.76 6.48
CA ALA A 103 -0.12 -18.12 6.51
C ALA A 103 -1.55 -18.23 7.08
N GLU A 104 -2.41 -18.92 6.33
CA GLU A 104 -3.51 -19.74 6.87
C GLU A 104 -3.44 -21.11 6.20
N VAL A 105 -2.57 -22.01 6.69
CA VAL A 105 -2.60 -23.41 6.26
C VAL A 105 -3.37 -24.21 7.30
N HIS A 106 -4.68 -24.31 7.11
CA HIS A 106 -5.52 -25.21 7.88
C HIS A 106 -5.28 -26.65 7.39
N GLY A 107 -4.42 -27.39 8.11
CA GLY A 107 -4.38 -28.86 8.09
C GLY A 107 -3.54 -29.56 7.01
N VAL A 108 -2.47 -30.23 7.46
CA VAL A 108 -1.90 -31.46 6.90
C VAL A 108 -1.16 -31.39 5.53
N ILE A 109 0.18 -31.32 5.66
CA ILE A 109 1.26 -32.00 4.90
C ILE A 109 1.64 -31.51 3.48
N VAL A 110 2.85 -30.92 3.43
CA VAL A 110 3.90 -30.98 2.39
C VAL A 110 3.82 -30.04 1.18
N GLY A 111 4.84 -29.18 1.12
CA GLY A 111 5.47 -28.68 -0.10
C GLY A 111 6.54 -27.63 0.23
N PRO A 112 7.84 -27.82 -0.06
CA PRO A 112 8.90 -26.87 0.28
C PRO A 112 8.87 -25.65 -0.64
N ALA A 113 7.93 -24.75 -0.39
CA ALA A 113 7.85 -23.43 -1.03
C ALA A 113 7.42 -22.48 0.08
N LEU A 114 8.34 -21.95 0.89
CA LEU A 114 9.28 -20.94 0.46
C LEU A 114 10.64 -21.22 1.13
N HIS A 115 11.59 -21.74 0.35
CA HIS A 115 12.99 -21.45 0.61
C HIS A 115 13.20 -19.95 0.34
N ALA A 116 12.81 -19.09 1.29
CA ALA A 116 13.39 -17.75 1.42
C ALA A 116 14.83 -17.90 1.95
N ARG A 117 15.66 -18.64 1.22
CA ARG A 117 17.10 -18.58 1.35
C ARG A 117 17.60 -17.76 0.18
N HIS A 118 17.90 -16.49 0.42
CA HIS A 118 19.25 -16.00 0.25
C HIS A 118 19.45 -14.76 1.11
N VAL A 119 20.39 -14.89 2.04
CA VAL A 119 21.08 -13.83 2.73
C VAL A 119 21.40 -12.69 1.75
N THR A 120 20.87 -11.49 2.01
CA THR A 120 21.60 -10.25 1.76
C THR A 120 21.66 -9.47 3.06
N ARG A 121 22.47 -10.01 3.97
CA ARG A 121 23.01 -9.28 5.11
C ARG A 121 23.97 -8.22 4.57
N HIS A 122 23.44 -7.12 4.02
CA HIS A 122 24.24 -5.95 3.65
C HIS A 122 23.54 -4.58 3.59
N PHE A 123 22.26 -4.44 3.96
CA PHE A 123 21.59 -3.13 4.03
C PHE A 123 21.20 -2.66 5.44
N ILE A 124 21.67 -3.34 6.50
CA ILE A 124 21.42 -2.95 7.90
C ILE A 124 22.52 -1.98 8.43
N GLY A 125 23.47 -1.57 7.59
CA GLY A 125 24.59 -0.71 8.00
C GLY A 125 24.41 0.79 7.82
N LYS A 126 23.28 1.30 7.30
CA LYS A 126 23.19 2.71 6.88
C LYS A 126 22.06 3.54 7.49
N TRP A 127 21.16 2.95 8.28
CA TRP A 127 20.06 3.70 8.91
C TRP A 127 20.33 4.17 10.35
N PHE A 128 21.38 3.67 11.02
CA PHE A 128 21.73 4.08 12.39
C PHE A 128 23.02 4.90 12.53
N SER A 129 23.52 5.53 11.46
CA SER A 129 24.75 6.34 11.52
C SER A 129 24.54 7.82 11.90
N CYS A 130 23.38 8.20 12.45
CA CYS A 130 23.14 9.56 12.93
C CYS A 130 22.69 9.55 14.39
N CYS A 131 23.60 9.15 15.29
CA CYS A 131 23.62 9.53 16.71
C CYS A 131 25.01 9.17 17.27
N SER A 132 26.02 9.98 16.96
CA SER A 132 27.28 9.99 17.73
C SER A 132 27.10 10.96 18.89
N CYS A 133 26.72 10.43 20.05
CA CYS A 133 26.94 11.10 21.32
C CYS A 133 28.01 10.29 22.07
N SER A 134 29.22 10.80 22.07
CA SER A 134 30.35 10.28 22.82
C SER A 134 30.08 10.41 24.32
N HIS A 135 30.19 9.31 25.07
CA HIS A 135 30.53 9.38 26.48
C HIS A 135 31.58 8.31 26.76
N GLU A 136 32.76 8.76 27.19
CA GLU A 136 33.90 7.93 27.59
C GLU A 136 33.55 7.05 28.79
N PRO A 137 34.09 5.82 28.88
CA PRO A 137 34.03 5.02 30.09
C PRO A 137 35.21 5.42 30.99
N GLU A 138 34.96 6.19 32.05
CA GLU A 138 35.94 6.38 33.10
C GLU A 138 35.94 5.15 34.01
N HIS A 139 37.02 4.38 33.94
CA HIS A 139 37.28 3.23 34.79
C HIS A 139 37.56 3.68 36.22
N THR A 140 36.74 3.25 37.19
CA THR A 140 37.21 3.08 38.57
C THR A 140 36.68 1.77 39.15
N HIS A 141 37.62 0.94 39.60
CA HIS A 141 37.41 -0.29 40.35
C HIS A 141 36.87 0.02 41.75
N GLY A 142 35.89 -0.77 42.20
CA GLY A 142 35.45 -0.84 43.59
C GLY A 142 34.42 -1.96 43.75
N ASP A 143 34.77 -2.96 44.56
CA ASP A 143 34.07 -4.23 44.74
C ASP A 143 32.78 -4.15 45.60
N ASP A 144 31.93 -5.16 45.37
CA ASP A 144 30.90 -5.77 46.25
C ASP A 144 29.44 -5.25 46.31
N PRO A 145 28.46 -6.15 46.56
CA PRO A 145 27.21 -6.21 45.81
C PRO A 145 25.98 -6.06 46.72
N SER A 146 24.99 -5.25 46.32
CA SER A 146 23.65 -5.34 46.89
C SER A 146 22.67 -4.51 46.08
N GLY A 147 21.86 -5.22 45.30
CA GLY A 147 20.49 -4.89 44.88
C GLY A 147 20.09 -3.43 44.71
N ASP A 148 19.93 -3.01 43.46
CA ASP A 148 18.62 -2.64 42.90
C ASP A 148 18.83 -2.28 41.42
N ASP A 149 18.94 -3.29 40.55
CA ASP A 149 18.86 -3.07 39.10
C ASP A 149 17.47 -3.48 38.66
N ASP A 150 16.50 -2.62 38.98
CA ASP A 150 15.21 -2.57 38.31
C ASP A 150 15.49 -2.09 36.88
N VAL A 151 16.04 -3.00 36.06
CA VAL A 151 16.07 -2.84 34.61
C VAL A 151 14.62 -2.83 34.21
N ASP A 152 14.10 -1.61 34.04
CA ASP A 152 12.82 -1.32 33.43
C ASP A 152 12.85 -1.99 32.05
N ILE A 153 12.45 -3.27 32.02
CA ILE A 153 12.15 -4.00 30.81
C ILE A 153 11.01 -3.17 30.24
N ILE A 154 11.34 -2.25 29.34
CA ILE A 154 10.39 -1.60 28.46
C ILE A 154 9.62 -2.76 27.85
N LYS A 155 8.47 -3.08 28.44
CA LYS A 155 7.59 -4.11 27.93
C LYS A 155 7.20 -3.57 26.58
N SER A 156 7.78 -4.16 25.53
CA SER A 156 7.41 -3.87 24.16
C SER A 156 5.89 -3.80 24.12
N PRO A 157 5.29 -2.71 23.63
CA PRO A 157 3.85 -2.55 23.64
C PRO A 157 3.21 -3.82 23.04
N PRO A 158 2.05 -4.25 23.56
CA PRO A 158 1.40 -5.47 23.10
C PRO A 158 1.32 -5.45 21.58
N ARG A 159 1.88 -6.48 20.94
CA ARG A 159 1.86 -6.56 19.48
C ARG A 159 0.40 -6.63 19.00
N PRO A 160 0.01 -5.82 18.01
CA PRO A 160 -1.33 -5.93 17.44
C PRO A 160 -1.51 -7.31 16.82
N VAL A 161 -2.65 -7.95 17.09
CA VAL A 161 -2.97 -9.27 16.54
C VAL A 161 -3.45 -9.09 15.10
N PHE A 162 -2.79 -9.75 14.15
CA PHE A 162 -3.20 -9.71 12.75
C PHE A 162 -4.41 -10.61 12.50
N ASN A 163 -5.48 -10.06 11.94
CA ASN A 163 -6.65 -10.82 11.51
C ASN A 163 -6.69 -10.89 9.98
N ARG A 164 -6.15 -11.98 9.43
CA ARG A 164 -5.99 -12.20 7.99
C ARG A 164 -7.31 -12.15 7.20
N VAL A 165 -8.35 -12.78 7.72
CA VAL A 165 -9.68 -12.82 7.07
C VAL A 165 -10.30 -11.43 7.03
N ASN A 166 -10.26 -10.71 8.15
CA ASN A 166 -10.75 -9.33 8.20
C ASN A 166 -9.96 -8.42 7.24
N MET A 167 -8.63 -8.52 7.25
CA MET A 167 -7.75 -7.78 6.34
C MET A 167 -8.10 -8.06 4.87
N SER A 168 -8.28 -9.33 4.51
CA SER A 168 -8.69 -9.76 3.15
C SER A 168 -10.02 -9.17 2.74
N ASN A 169 -11.03 -9.24 3.61
CA ASN A 169 -12.34 -8.71 3.32
C ASN A 169 -12.33 -7.19 3.17
N ARG A 170 -11.60 -6.46 4.02
CA ARG A 170 -11.49 -4.99 3.93
C ARG A 170 -10.79 -4.54 2.64
N ILE A 171 -9.64 -5.16 2.32
CA ILE A 171 -8.95 -4.87 1.05
C ILE A 171 -9.86 -5.20 -0.13
N LYS A 172 -10.53 -6.36 -0.12
CA LYS A 172 -11.48 -6.77 -1.16
C LYS A 172 -12.54 -5.71 -1.43
N MET A 173 -13.27 -5.32 -0.39
CA MET A 173 -14.34 -4.35 -0.50
C MET A 173 -13.84 -3.03 -1.09
N LEU A 174 -12.66 -2.56 -0.66
CA LEU A 174 -12.10 -1.29 -1.15
C LEU A 174 -11.67 -1.38 -2.61
N VAL A 175 -11.02 -2.47 -3.04
CA VAL A 175 -10.59 -2.62 -4.44
C VAL A 175 -11.75 -2.84 -5.40
N GLU A 176 -12.80 -3.56 -4.98
CA GLU A 176 -14.03 -3.73 -5.74
C GLU A 176 -14.78 -2.40 -5.86
N HIS A 177 -14.89 -1.63 -4.77
CA HIS A 177 -15.52 -0.32 -4.81
C HIS A 177 -14.76 0.68 -5.72
N MET A 178 -13.42 0.68 -5.70
CA MET A 178 -12.66 1.45 -6.68
C MET A 178 -12.94 0.99 -8.12
N GLN A 179 -13.01 -0.32 -8.37
CA GLN A 179 -13.35 -0.86 -9.69
C GLN A 179 -14.74 -0.38 -10.17
N ASP A 180 -15.73 -0.29 -9.29
CA ASP A 180 -17.06 0.21 -9.62
C ASP A 180 -17.06 1.69 -9.98
N LEU A 181 -16.21 2.49 -9.32
CA LEU A 181 -16.05 3.91 -9.62
C LEU A 181 -15.31 4.18 -10.94
N CYS A 182 -14.50 3.23 -11.42
CA CYS A 182 -13.74 3.39 -12.67
C CYS A 182 -14.63 3.64 -13.89
N ASP A 183 -15.72 2.89 -14.08
CA ASP A 183 -16.57 3.02 -15.28
C ASP A 183 -17.17 4.41 -15.46
N PRO A 184 -17.86 4.99 -14.45
CA PRO A 184 -18.43 6.32 -14.60
C PRO A 184 -17.35 7.42 -14.71
N VAL A 185 -16.21 7.26 -14.02
CA VAL A 185 -15.05 8.18 -14.19
C VAL A 185 -14.54 8.15 -15.63
N LEU A 186 -14.27 6.97 -16.17
CA LEU A 186 -13.77 6.79 -17.53
C LEU A 186 -14.75 7.33 -18.59
N ALA A 187 -16.05 7.08 -18.42
CA ALA A 187 -17.08 7.59 -19.32
C ALA A 187 -17.09 9.11 -19.37
N LEU A 188 -17.09 9.78 -18.20
CA LEU A 188 -17.08 11.25 -18.16
C LEU A 188 -15.74 11.84 -18.64
N LEU A 189 -14.60 11.23 -18.32
CA LEU A 189 -13.31 11.68 -18.85
C LEU A 189 -13.30 11.64 -20.39
N THR A 190 -13.77 10.55 -20.97
CA THR A 190 -13.82 10.37 -22.42
C THR A 190 -14.69 11.44 -23.09
N LEU A 191 -15.86 11.74 -22.52
CA LEU A 191 -16.75 12.78 -23.05
C LEU A 191 -16.14 14.17 -22.96
N ASN A 192 -15.50 14.52 -21.84
CA ASN A 192 -14.86 15.82 -21.68
C ASN A 192 -13.66 15.98 -22.64
N ILE A 193 -12.80 14.96 -22.75
CA ILE A 193 -11.64 14.98 -23.66
C ILE A 193 -12.09 15.09 -25.13
N SER A 194 -13.12 14.34 -25.52
CA SER A 194 -13.66 14.38 -26.87
C SER A 194 -14.25 15.74 -27.22
N SER A 195 -14.94 16.38 -26.27
CA SER A 195 -15.49 17.74 -26.47
C SER A 195 -14.40 18.78 -26.74
N LEU A 196 -13.25 18.66 -26.07
CA LEU A 196 -12.12 19.57 -26.24
C LEU A 196 -11.51 19.49 -27.65
N ALA A 197 -11.38 18.28 -28.19
CA ALA A 197 -10.89 18.06 -29.54
C ALA A 197 -11.78 18.70 -30.61
N HIS A 198 -13.11 18.71 -30.38
CA HIS A 198 -14.05 19.30 -31.33
C HIS A 198 -13.99 20.83 -31.33
N ASP A 199 -13.88 21.47 -30.16
CA ASP A 199 -13.79 22.93 -30.08
C ASP A 199 -12.48 23.47 -30.66
N SER A 200 -11.39 22.69 -30.54
CA SER A 200 -10.09 23.04 -31.12
C SER A 200 -10.10 23.00 -32.65
N THR A 201 -10.91 22.11 -33.25
CA THR A 201 -11.05 22.00 -34.72
C THR A 201 -11.99 23.05 -35.31
N VAL A 202 -12.98 23.54 -34.53
CA VAL A 202 -13.86 24.64 -34.95
C VAL A 202 -13.15 25.99 -34.86
N ALA A 203 -12.32 26.22 -33.84
CA ALA A 203 -11.60 27.49 -33.66
C ALA A 203 -10.51 27.78 -34.71
N LEU A 204 -10.11 26.78 -35.52
CA LEU A 204 -9.09 26.90 -36.57
C LEU A 204 -9.68 27.05 -37.98
N ARG A 205 -11.01 27.20 -38.12
CA ARG A 205 -11.71 27.49 -39.38
C ARG A 205 -12.28 28.90 -39.37
#